data_AF-A0A2G4DNG0-F1
#
_entry.id   AF-A0A2G4DNG0-F1
#
_cell.length_a   1.000
_cell.length_b   1.000
_cell.length_c   1.000
_cell.angle_alpha   90.00
_cell.angle_beta   90.00
_cell.angle_gamma   90.00
#
_symmetry.space_group_name_H-M   'P 1'
#
loop_
_entity.id
_entity.type
_entity.pdbx_description
1 polymer ?
#
loop_
_entity_poly.entity_id
_entity_poly.type
_entity_poly.pdbx_seq_one_letter_code
_entity_poly.pdbx_strand_id
1 'polypeptide(L)'
;MKNRDRIRQYDTSLHVHFGSTGERRAVTALSLNDSLQVRLEGKRLVWSSSAQGANQECLLEEFGSEALAGNAFEAMQHALDRFSRRRLIFSRVKGAVKWGLLPAFGLILALGVNMYAARMTGITSQAVPGPAVQPMVAPPQQPQNLQLGNIPGLPPAADPSIVKQAINAGTKAGKYAVQLSQGEKGTVYVFSDPSCPHCRDFEPELEKLAADYTIQLFPVSVIGGPDSSSSVAQMLCAKPEDRAMYWKKIVKGDRVDAPTCPEGEAAVAANDQIFRKLNFLGTPTVVNAHGEQTPLTLPNTSRAISQWLDQTKAQ
;
A
#
# COMPACT_ATOMS: atom_id res chain seq x y z
N MET A 1 8.68 -29.66 -4.15
CA MET A 1 9.43 -29.39 -5.39
C MET A 1 9.04 -28.00 -5.90
N LYS A 2 10.00 -27.15 -6.30
CA LYS A 2 9.70 -25.79 -6.81
C LYS A 2 8.88 -25.92 -8.09
N ASN A 3 7.68 -25.33 -8.14
CA ASN A 3 6.91 -25.18 -9.38
C ASN A 3 7.77 -24.40 -10.39
N ARG A 4 8.10 -25.02 -11.53
CA ARG A 4 8.91 -24.44 -12.62
C ARG A 4 8.06 -23.90 -13.76
N ASP A 5 6.74 -23.93 -13.63
CA ASP A 5 5.82 -23.32 -14.58
C ASP A 5 5.85 -21.81 -14.42
N ARG A 6 6.03 -21.10 -15.53
CA ARG A 6 6.22 -19.65 -15.58
C ARG A 6 5.48 -19.08 -16.76
N ILE A 7 4.54 -18.19 -16.46
CA ILE A 7 3.90 -17.31 -17.44
C ILE A 7 4.24 -15.89 -17.01
N ARG A 8 5.09 -15.20 -17.78
CA ARG A 8 5.56 -13.86 -17.46
C ARG A 8 5.40 -12.94 -18.64
N GLN A 9 4.87 -11.75 -18.37
CA GLN A 9 4.75 -10.70 -19.36
C GLN A 9 6.01 -9.82 -19.33
N TYR A 10 6.57 -9.55 -20.50
CA TYR A 10 7.63 -8.60 -20.72
C TYR A 10 7.22 -7.64 -21.83
N ASP A 11 6.87 -6.41 -21.44
CA ASP A 11 6.36 -5.37 -22.35
C ASP A 11 5.17 -5.88 -23.19
N THR A 12 5.40 -6.12 -24.48
CA THR A 12 4.43 -6.59 -25.48
C THR A 12 4.56 -8.08 -25.80
N SER A 13 5.30 -8.83 -25.00
CA SER A 13 5.49 -10.28 -25.15
C SER A 13 5.05 -11.06 -23.90
N LEU A 14 4.52 -12.26 -24.11
CA LEU A 14 4.18 -13.20 -23.06
C LEU A 14 5.08 -14.43 -23.15
N HIS A 15 5.97 -14.59 -22.18
CA HIS A 15 6.86 -15.73 -22.07
C HIS A 15 6.17 -16.84 -21.29
N VAL A 16 5.98 -17.98 -21.94
CA VAL A 16 5.29 -19.15 -21.43
C VAL A 16 6.28 -20.31 -21.36
N HIS A 17 6.34 -20.96 -20.21
CA HIS A 17 7.17 -22.15 -19.97
C HIS A 17 6.53 -23.04 -18.92
N PHE A 18 6.10 -24.24 -19.28
CA PHE A 18 5.54 -25.23 -18.36
C PHE A 18 6.59 -26.28 -17.99
N GLY A 19 7.61 -25.88 -17.23
CA GLY A 19 8.76 -26.74 -16.92
C GLY A 19 8.49 -27.87 -15.93
N SER A 20 7.34 -27.88 -15.25
CA SER A 20 6.92 -28.94 -14.30
C SER A 20 5.74 -29.76 -14.83
N THR A 21 4.78 -29.11 -15.50
CA THR A 21 3.55 -29.76 -15.97
C THR A 21 3.54 -30.10 -17.45
N GLY A 22 4.36 -29.42 -18.26
CA GLY A 22 4.47 -29.67 -19.69
C GLY A 22 5.37 -30.85 -20.03
N GLU A 23 4.98 -31.60 -21.06
CA GLU A 23 5.72 -32.74 -21.60
C GLU A 23 6.90 -32.30 -22.47
N ARG A 24 6.70 -31.29 -23.34
CA ARG A 24 7.76 -30.76 -24.21
C ARG A 24 8.69 -29.81 -23.47
N ARG A 25 8.19 -29.19 -22.40
CA ARG A 25 8.89 -28.17 -21.59
C ARG A 25 9.44 -27.04 -22.46
N ALA A 26 8.67 -26.66 -23.46
CA ALA A 26 9.07 -25.63 -24.40
C ALA A 26 9.00 -24.24 -23.74
N VAL A 27 9.89 -23.35 -24.16
CA VAL A 27 9.82 -21.92 -23.81
C VAL A 27 9.36 -21.16 -25.04
N THR A 28 8.18 -20.55 -24.96
CA THR A 28 7.58 -19.82 -26.09
C THR A 28 7.34 -18.37 -25.71
N ALA A 29 7.75 -17.45 -26.58
CA ALA A 29 7.44 -16.03 -26.45
C ALA A 29 6.32 -15.67 -27.44
N LEU A 30 5.17 -15.25 -26.92
CA LEU A 30 3.99 -14.89 -27.71
C LEU A 30 3.91 -13.37 -27.84
N SER A 31 3.75 -12.86 -29.07
CA SER A 31 3.47 -11.44 -29.32
C SER A 31 2.06 -11.09 -28.82
N LEU A 32 1.94 -9.98 -28.08
CA LEU A 32 0.67 -9.40 -27.62
C LEU A 32 0.27 -8.14 -28.42
N ASN A 33 1.05 -7.79 -29.46
CA ASN A 33 0.72 -6.69 -30.36
C ASN A 33 -0.33 -7.08 -31.40
N ASP A 34 -0.36 -8.36 -31.73
CA ASP A 34 -1.22 -8.99 -32.72
C ASP A 34 -2.42 -9.66 -32.04
N SER A 35 -3.42 -10.11 -32.82
CA SER A 35 -4.51 -10.90 -32.23
C SER A 35 -3.97 -12.28 -31.86
N LEU A 36 -3.73 -12.49 -30.56
CA LEU A 36 -3.32 -13.78 -30.01
C LEU A 36 -4.55 -14.57 -29.59
N GLN A 37 -4.69 -15.78 -30.12
CA GLN A 37 -5.68 -16.75 -29.65
C GLN A 37 -4.95 -17.92 -29.02
N VAL A 38 -5.49 -18.41 -27.91
CA VAL A 38 -5.02 -19.61 -27.23
C VAL A 38 -6.23 -20.52 -27.05
N ARG A 39 -6.09 -21.80 -27.41
CA ARG A 39 -7.16 -22.80 -27.33
C ARG A 39 -6.65 -24.05 -26.63
N LEU A 40 -7.55 -24.71 -25.94
CA LEU A 40 -7.34 -26.02 -25.34
C LEU A 40 -7.99 -27.09 -26.23
N GLU A 41 -7.20 -28.07 -26.66
CA GLU A 41 -7.63 -29.22 -27.46
C GLU A 41 -7.26 -30.51 -26.74
N GLY A 42 -8.16 -30.99 -25.88
CA GLY A 42 -7.91 -32.12 -25.00
C GLY A 42 -6.71 -31.86 -24.09
N LYS A 43 -5.59 -32.55 -24.34
CA LYS A 43 -4.33 -32.42 -23.59
C LYS A 43 -3.35 -31.40 -24.19
N ARG A 44 -3.72 -30.72 -25.27
CA ARG A 44 -2.84 -29.83 -26.02
C ARG A 44 -3.30 -28.39 -25.89
N LEU A 45 -2.35 -27.52 -25.64
CA LEU A 45 -2.59 -26.09 -25.64
C LEU A 45 -1.97 -25.53 -26.91
N VAL A 46 -2.82 -24.97 -27.77
CA VAL A 46 -2.45 -24.43 -29.08
C VAL A 46 -2.64 -22.93 -29.09
N TRP A 47 -1.89 -22.25 -29.95
CA TRP A 47 -1.97 -20.81 -30.11
C TRP A 47 -1.90 -20.42 -31.57
N SER A 48 -2.50 -19.28 -31.90
CA SER A 48 -2.42 -18.66 -33.23
C SER A 48 -2.29 -17.15 -33.10
N SER A 49 -1.68 -16.52 -34.09
CA SER A 49 -1.50 -15.07 -34.13
C SER A 49 -1.81 -14.52 -35.52
N SER A 50 -2.43 -13.33 -35.62
CA SER A 50 -2.64 -12.66 -36.91
C SER A 50 -1.33 -12.42 -37.69
N ALA A 51 -0.18 -12.34 -37.00
CA ALA A 51 1.12 -12.15 -37.64
C ALA A 51 1.59 -13.39 -38.43
N GLN A 52 1.07 -14.58 -38.12
CA GLN A 52 1.49 -15.85 -38.75
C GLN A 52 0.64 -16.22 -39.99
N GLY A 53 -0.35 -15.39 -40.34
CA GLY A 53 -1.29 -15.66 -41.43
C GLY A 53 -2.55 -16.39 -40.95
N ALA A 54 -3.65 -16.23 -41.70
CA ALA A 54 -4.93 -16.86 -41.36
C ALA A 54 -4.79 -18.40 -41.44
N ASN A 55 -5.06 -19.08 -40.32
CA ASN A 55 -5.06 -20.55 -40.14
C ASN A 55 -3.75 -21.25 -39.72
N GLN A 56 -2.73 -20.55 -39.23
CA GLN A 56 -1.59 -21.24 -38.61
C GLN A 56 -1.80 -21.43 -37.10
N GLU A 57 -2.17 -22.65 -36.69
CA GLU A 57 -2.20 -23.06 -35.27
C GLU A 57 -0.89 -23.76 -34.90
N CYS A 58 -0.23 -23.25 -33.88
CA CYS A 58 1.02 -23.77 -33.36
C CYS A 58 0.78 -24.45 -32.01
N LEU A 59 1.37 -25.63 -31.82
CA LEU A 59 1.36 -26.31 -30.52
C LEU A 59 2.22 -25.52 -29.52
N LEU A 60 1.60 -25.01 -28.45
CA LEU A 60 2.31 -24.35 -27.35
C LEU A 60 2.96 -25.38 -26.44
N GLU A 61 2.17 -26.33 -25.94
CA GLU A 61 2.60 -27.37 -25.02
C GLU A 61 1.60 -28.55 -25.01
N GLU A 62 2.09 -29.74 -24.65
CA GLU A 62 1.28 -30.93 -24.42
C GLU A 62 1.44 -31.38 -22.95
N PHE A 63 0.37 -31.92 -22.36
CA PHE A 63 0.34 -32.26 -20.94
C PHE A 63 -0.01 -33.73 -20.73
N GLY A 64 0.49 -34.33 -19.64
CA GLY A 64 0.19 -35.73 -19.32
C GLY A 64 -1.30 -36.04 -19.09
N SER A 65 -2.10 -35.04 -18.69
CA SER A 65 -3.55 -35.18 -18.46
C SER A 65 -4.33 -33.92 -18.86
N GLU A 66 -5.63 -34.10 -19.13
CA GLU A 66 -6.55 -32.99 -19.44
C GLU A 66 -6.71 -32.04 -18.25
N ALA A 67 -6.63 -32.53 -17.01
CA ALA A 67 -6.67 -31.69 -15.81
C ALA A 67 -5.46 -30.73 -15.75
N LEU A 68 -4.26 -31.22 -16.08
CA LEU A 68 -3.06 -30.37 -16.14
C LEU A 68 -3.17 -29.36 -17.29
N ALA A 69 -3.67 -29.79 -18.45
CA ALA A 69 -3.89 -28.90 -19.60
C ALA A 69 -4.94 -27.81 -19.29
N GLY A 70 -6.01 -28.16 -18.57
CA GLY A 70 -7.03 -27.23 -18.09
C GLY A 70 -6.47 -26.19 -17.13
N ASN A 71 -5.71 -26.61 -16.11
CA ASN A 71 -5.04 -25.69 -15.19
C ASN A 71 -4.06 -24.74 -15.90
N ALA A 72 -3.32 -25.26 -16.89
CA ALA A 72 -2.41 -24.45 -17.70
C ALA A 72 -3.17 -23.43 -18.57
N PHE A 73 -4.33 -23.82 -19.12
CA PHE A 73 -5.20 -22.94 -19.89
C PHE A 73 -5.79 -21.82 -19.03
N GLU A 74 -6.29 -22.12 -17.83
CA GLU A 74 -6.77 -21.11 -16.89
C GLU A 74 -5.67 -20.12 -16.50
N ALA A 75 -4.45 -20.62 -16.25
CA ALA A 75 -3.29 -19.77 -15.96
C ALA A 75 -2.96 -18.83 -17.13
N MET A 76 -3.10 -19.29 -18.38
CA MET A 76 -2.95 -18.47 -19.58
C MET A 76 -4.05 -17.40 -19.68
N GLN A 77 -5.32 -17.76 -19.44
CA GLN A 77 -6.43 -16.80 -19.43
C GLN A 77 -6.19 -15.69 -18.40
N HIS A 78 -5.82 -16.06 -17.17
CA HIS A 78 -5.50 -15.07 -16.12
C HIS A 78 -4.34 -14.14 -16.49
N ALA A 79 -3.31 -14.65 -17.18
CA ALA A 79 -2.20 -13.83 -17.63
C ALA A 79 -2.62 -12.82 -18.71
N LEU A 80 -3.45 -13.23 -19.66
CA LEU A 80 -3.98 -12.37 -20.73
C LEU A 80 -4.95 -11.31 -20.19
N ASP A 81 -5.82 -11.67 -19.24
CA ASP A 81 -6.72 -10.73 -18.57
C ASP A 81 -5.96 -9.67 -17.76
N ARG A 82 -4.89 -10.09 -17.08
CA ARG A 82 -4.02 -9.16 -16.35
C ARG A 82 -3.35 -8.18 -17.31
N PHE A 83 -2.93 -8.65 -18.48
CA PHE A 83 -2.36 -7.79 -19.53
C PHE A 83 -3.36 -6.76 -20.04
N SER A 84 -4.57 -7.19 -20.43
CA SER A 84 -5.59 -6.31 -20.99
C SER A 84 -5.98 -5.20 -19.99
N ARG A 85 -6.16 -5.54 -18.71
CA ARG A 85 -6.44 -4.58 -17.63
C ARG A 85 -5.29 -3.60 -17.43
N ARG A 86 -4.04 -4.09 -17.37
CA ARG A 86 -2.85 -3.22 -17.23
C ARG A 86 -2.70 -2.26 -18.40
N ARG A 87 -2.88 -2.74 -19.64
CA ARG A 87 -2.80 -1.90 -20.85
C ARG A 87 -3.85 -0.79 -20.84
N LEU A 88 -5.07 -1.10 -20.37
CA LEU A 88 -6.17 -0.13 -20.31
C LEU A 88 -5.99 0.90 -19.18
N ILE A 89 -5.43 0.49 -18.04
CA ILE A 89 -5.05 1.42 -16.96
C ILE A 89 -3.90 2.33 -17.42
N PHE A 90 -2.86 1.74 -18.02
CA PHE A 90 -1.68 2.50 -18.47
C PHE A 90 -2.03 3.49 -19.58
N SER A 91 -2.94 3.14 -20.50
CA SER A 91 -3.42 4.06 -21.53
C SER A 91 -4.23 5.23 -20.94
N ARG A 92 -5.09 4.96 -19.95
CA ARG A 92 -5.84 6.01 -19.23
C ARG A 92 -4.92 6.93 -18.43
N VAL A 93 -3.93 6.39 -17.72
CA VAL A 93 -2.94 7.17 -16.97
C VAL A 93 -2.09 8.02 -17.91
N LYS A 94 -1.59 7.45 -19.01
CA LYS A 94 -0.81 8.20 -20.01
C LYS A 94 -1.65 9.31 -20.66
N GLY A 95 -2.95 9.06 -20.88
CA GLY A 95 -3.92 10.07 -21.33
C GLY A 95 -4.09 11.20 -20.31
N ALA A 96 -4.31 10.87 -19.03
CA ALA A 96 -4.49 11.85 -17.96
C ALA A 96 -3.23 12.70 -17.70
N VAL A 97 -2.04 12.11 -17.81
CA VAL A 97 -0.77 12.85 -17.71
C VAL A 97 -0.61 13.80 -18.90
N LYS A 98 -0.84 13.29 -20.12
CA LYS A 98 -0.68 14.07 -21.36
C LYS A 98 -1.67 15.23 -21.46
N TRP A 99 -2.92 15.03 -21.04
CA TRP A 99 -4.01 16.00 -21.22
C TRP A 99 -4.44 16.73 -19.95
N GLY A 100 -3.95 16.34 -18.78
CA GLY A 100 -4.27 17.00 -17.49
C GLY A 100 -3.04 17.61 -16.83
N LEU A 101 -2.09 16.77 -16.40
CA LEU A 101 -0.96 17.21 -15.57
C LEU A 101 0.02 18.14 -16.30
N LEU A 102 0.43 17.80 -17.53
CA LEU A 102 1.35 18.64 -18.31
C LEU A 102 0.79 20.04 -18.64
N PRO A 103 -0.44 20.18 -19.17
CA PRO A 103 -1.01 21.51 -19.41
C PRO A 103 -1.26 22.30 -18.11
N ALA A 104 -1.69 21.65 -17.02
CA ALA A 104 -1.85 22.30 -15.73
C ALA A 104 -0.52 22.84 -15.18
N PHE A 105 0.55 22.05 -15.29
CA PHE A 105 1.88 22.48 -14.89
C PHE A 105 2.40 23.65 -15.74
N GLY A 106 2.18 23.61 -17.05
CA GLY A 106 2.50 24.73 -17.95
C GLY A 106 1.75 26.02 -17.58
N LEU A 107 0.48 25.91 -17.19
CA LEU A 107 -0.34 27.05 -16.78
C LEU A 107 0.10 27.62 -15.43
N ILE A 108 0.42 26.76 -14.46
CA ILE A 108 0.99 27.17 -13.16
C ILE A 108 2.34 27.88 -13.35
N LEU A 109 3.21 27.34 -14.22
CA LEU A 109 4.49 27.95 -14.54
C LEU A 109 4.30 29.33 -15.17
N ALA A 110 3.39 29.46 -16.13
CA ALA A 110 3.08 30.73 -16.79
C ALA A 110 2.54 31.78 -15.81
N LEU A 111 1.63 31.38 -14.91
CA LEU A 111 1.13 32.23 -13.83
C LEU A 111 2.24 32.66 -12.87
N GLY A 112 3.13 31.74 -12.51
CA GLY A 112 4.30 32.02 -11.66
C GLY A 112 5.24 33.05 -12.30
N VAL A 113 5.53 32.90 -13.59
CA VAL A 113 6.36 33.86 -14.35
C VAL A 113 5.67 35.23 -14.46
N ASN A 114 4.35 35.26 -14.70
CA ASN A 114 3.59 36.51 -14.76
C ASN A 114 3.55 37.24 -13.41
N MET A 115 3.35 36.51 -12.31
CA MET A 115 3.38 37.07 -10.96
C MET A 115 4.77 37.58 -10.56
N TYR A 116 5.83 36.89 -11.01
CA TYR A 116 7.21 37.34 -10.85
C TYR A 116 7.50 38.62 -11.65
N ALA A 117 7.06 38.70 -12.90
CA ALA A 117 7.19 39.89 -13.73
C ALA A 117 6.45 41.10 -13.17
N ALA A 118 5.21 40.91 -12.66
CA ALA A 118 4.43 41.97 -12.03
C ALA A 118 5.09 42.54 -10.75
N ARG A 119 5.83 41.70 -10.01
CA ARG A 119 6.63 42.17 -8.86
C ARG A 119 7.88 42.96 -9.26
N MET A 120 8.47 42.66 -10.42
CA MET A 120 9.66 43.38 -10.91
C MET A 120 9.33 44.72 -11.58
N THR A 121 8.12 44.91 -12.10
CA THR A 121 7.69 46.19 -12.72
C THR A 121 7.12 47.22 -11.76
N GLY A 122 7.10 46.94 -10.45
CA GLY A 122 6.79 47.94 -9.43
C GLY A 122 5.38 48.54 -9.50
N ILE A 123 4.40 47.83 -10.07
CA ILE A 123 3.00 48.28 -10.05
C ILE A 123 2.42 48.04 -8.64
N THR A 124 2.78 48.93 -7.72
CA THR A 124 2.08 49.10 -6.46
C THR A 124 0.72 49.73 -6.75
N SER A 125 -0.36 48.97 -6.60
CA SER A 125 -1.70 49.56 -6.53
C SER A 125 -1.72 50.56 -5.37
N GLN A 126 -1.85 51.84 -5.69
CA GLN A 126 -2.02 52.90 -4.71
C GLN A 126 -3.37 52.72 -4.01
N ALA A 127 -3.35 52.36 -2.73
CA ALA A 127 -4.49 52.47 -1.84
C ALA A 127 -4.42 53.82 -1.11
N VAL A 128 -5.47 54.63 -1.29
CA VAL A 128 -5.68 55.94 -0.63
C VAL A 128 -5.92 55.73 0.88
N PRO A 129 -5.44 56.62 1.78
CA PRO A 129 -5.61 56.44 3.22
C PRO A 129 -6.98 56.93 3.69
N GLY A 130 -7.77 56.03 4.29
CA GLY A 130 -8.93 56.36 5.13
C GLY A 130 -8.54 56.44 6.62
N PRO A 131 -9.36 57.06 7.49
CA PRO A 131 -8.97 57.39 8.85
C PRO A 131 -8.88 56.16 9.75
N ALA A 132 -7.93 56.22 10.69
CA ALA A 132 -7.60 55.17 11.64
C ALA A 132 -8.78 54.76 12.53
N VAL A 133 -9.12 53.46 12.49
CA VAL A 133 -9.88 52.78 13.54
C VAL A 133 -8.96 51.73 14.14
N GLN A 134 -8.80 51.80 15.46
CA GLN A 134 -7.90 50.96 16.25
C GLN A 134 -8.22 49.47 16.07
N PRO A 135 -7.21 48.58 16.00
CA PRO A 135 -7.47 47.15 15.92
C PRO A 135 -7.84 46.61 17.31
N MET A 136 -9.08 46.14 17.45
CA MET A 136 -9.44 45.20 18.51
C MET A 136 -8.67 43.89 18.27
N VAL A 137 -7.93 43.47 19.29
CA VAL A 137 -7.23 42.18 19.34
C VAL A 137 -8.29 41.07 19.31
N ALA A 138 -8.35 40.33 18.20
CA ALA A 138 -9.09 39.07 18.15
C ALA A 138 -8.26 37.97 18.87
N PRO A 139 -8.89 37.03 19.61
CA PRO A 139 -8.15 35.95 20.26
C PRO A 139 -7.51 35.02 19.23
N PRO A 140 -6.39 34.36 19.56
CA PRO A 140 -5.71 33.47 18.63
C PRO A 140 -6.63 32.30 18.26
N GLN A 141 -7.03 32.22 16.99
CA GLN A 141 -7.67 31.02 16.46
C GLN A 141 -6.62 29.91 16.39
N GLN A 142 -6.86 28.83 17.14
CA GLN A 142 -6.10 27.59 17.02
C GLN A 142 -6.15 27.10 15.56
N PRO A 143 -5.06 26.50 15.04
CA PRO A 143 -5.06 25.94 13.70
C PRO A 143 -6.16 24.90 13.59
N GLN A 144 -7.09 25.13 12.66
CA GLN A 144 -8.19 24.22 12.38
C GLN A 144 -7.59 22.85 12.01
N ASN A 145 -7.76 21.87 12.88
CA ASN A 145 -7.63 20.47 12.51
C ASN A 145 -8.55 20.25 11.31
N LEU A 146 -7.96 20.01 10.13
CA LEU A 146 -8.69 19.50 8.97
C LEU A 146 -9.27 18.14 9.36
N GLN A 147 -10.47 18.17 9.94
CA GLN A 147 -11.20 16.99 10.33
C GLN A 147 -11.54 16.21 9.06
N LEU A 148 -11.18 14.93 9.07
CA LEU A 148 -11.34 13.95 7.97
C LEU A 148 -12.76 13.89 7.36
N GLY A 149 -13.76 14.45 8.03
CA GLY A 149 -15.18 14.32 7.67
C GLY A 149 -15.62 15.06 6.40
N ASN A 150 -14.81 15.98 5.87
CA ASN A 150 -15.26 16.90 4.81
C ASN A 150 -14.54 16.75 3.46
N ILE A 151 -13.72 15.71 3.25
CA ILE A 151 -13.12 15.45 1.93
C ILE A 151 -14.08 14.57 1.10
N PRO A 152 -14.61 15.04 -0.03
CA PRO A 152 -15.51 14.25 -0.87
C PRO A 152 -14.86 12.95 -1.32
N GLY A 153 -15.51 11.81 -1.04
CA GLY A 153 -15.07 10.48 -1.46
C GLY A 153 -14.18 9.72 -0.47
N LEU A 154 -13.80 10.32 0.67
CA LEU A 154 -13.19 9.56 1.77
C LEU A 154 -14.25 8.99 2.71
N PRO A 155 -14.10 7.75 3.20
CA PRO A 155 -14.94 7.26 4.29
C PRO A 155 -14.73 8.10 5.55
N PRO A 156 -15.78 8.31 6.37
CA PRO A 156 -15.62 9.00 7.64
C PRO A 156 -14.65 8.23 8.54
N ALA A 157 -13.81 8.98 9.26
CA ALA A 157 -12.93 8.42 10.28
C ALA A 157 -13.76 7.64 11.31
N ALA A 158 -13.24 6.51 11.79
CA ALA A 158 -13.88 5.81 12.89
C ALA A 158 -13.86 6.66 14.18
N ASP A 159 -14.91 6.51 14.98
CA ASP A 159 -15.03 7.15 16.29
C ASP A 159 -13.84 6.72 17.20
N PRO A 160 -13.11 7.65 17.82
CA PRO A 160 -11.98 7.34 18.70
C PRO A 160 -12.31 6.36 19.82
N SER A 161 -13.53 6.39 20.37
CA SER A 161 -13.95 5.46 21.42
C SER A 161 -14.01 4.01 20.92
N ILE A 162 -14.47 3.81 19.68
CA ILE A 162 -14.53 2.49 19.02
C ILE A 162 -13.10 2.01 18.71
N VAL A 163 -12.26 2.90 18.19
CA VAL A 163 -10.84 2.62 17.92
C VAL A 163 -10.13 2.18 19.20
N LYS A 164 -10.28 2.96 20.28
CA LYS A 164 -9.72 2.66 21.60
C LYS A 164 -10.19 1.30 22.12
N GLN A 165 -11.48 1.01 22.03
CA GLN A 165 -12.03 -0.27 22.49
C GLN A 165 -11.42 -1.45 21.71
N ALA A 166 -11.34 -1.35 20.38
CA ALA A 166 -10.75 -2.37 19.53
C ALA A 166 -9.26 -2.60 19.83
N ILE A 167 -8.50 -1.51 19.96
CA ILE A 167 -7.07 -1.57 20.30
C ILE A 167 -6.86 -2.22 21.67
N ASN A 168 -7.60 -1.80 22.69
CA ASN A 168 -7.48 -2.36 24.04
C ASN A 168 -7.84 -3.84 24.09
N ALA A 169 -8.87 -4.26 23.34
CA ALA A 169 -9.20 -5.68 23.20
C ALA A 169 -8.07 -6.46 22.52
N GLY A 170 -7.48 -5.87 21.47
CA GLY A 170 -6.37 -6.44 20.71
C GLY A 170 -5.10 -6.62 21.54
N THR A 171 -4.71 -5.60 22.30
CA THR A 171 -3.51 -5.64 23.15
C THR A 171 -3.67 -6.56 24.34
N LYS A 172 -4.82 -6.52 25.03
CA LYS A 172 -5.11 -7.40 26.18
C LYS A 172 -5.07 -8.88 25.81
N ALA A 173 -5.45 -9.23 24.58
CA ALA A 173 -5.40 -10.61 24.11
C ALA A 173 -3.97 -11.15 23.94
N GLY A 174 -2.97 -10.29 23.75
CA GLY A 174 -1.56 -10.68 23.52
C GLY A 174 -1.31 -11.44 22.20
N LYS A 175 -2.32 -11.55 21.34
CA LYS A 175 -2.28 -12.33 20.08
C LYS A 175 -2.06 -11.47 18.84
N TYR A 176 -2.46 -10.20 18.90
CA TYR A 176 -2.60 -9.34 17.72
C TYR A 176 -1.53 -8.25 17.63
N ALA A 177 -1.01 -7.81 18.78
CA ALA A 177 -0.04 -6.74 18.89
C ALA A 177 1.34 -7.29 19.27
N VAL A 178 2.37 -6.53 18.89
CA VAL A 178 3.77 -6.72 19.25
C VAL A 178 4.21 -5.49 20.03
N GLN A 179 4.67 -5.68 21.26
CA GLN A 179 5.29 -4.61 22.02
C GLN A 179 6.73 -4.41 21.53
N LEU A 180 7.04 -3.26 20.94
CA LEU A 180 8.38 -2.96 20.44
C LEU A 180 9.26 -2.24 21.46
N SER A 181 8.65 -1.58 22.44
CA SER A 181 9.35 -0.86 23.51
C SER A 181 8.48 -0.70 24.74
N GLN A 182 9.12 -0.30 25.83
CA GLN A 182 8.49 0.12 27.08
C GLN A 182 9.03 1.50 27.44
N GLY A 183 8.15 2.48 27.54
CA GLY A 183 8.49 3.87 27.84
C GLY A 183 7.50 4.52 28.79
N GLU A 184 7.92 5.57 29.48
CA GLU A 184 7.20 6.21 30.58
C GLU A 184 6.21 7.29 30.10
N LYS A 185 6.35 7.79 28.87
CA LYS A 185 5.46 8.83 28.32
C LYS A 185 4.11 8.29 27.85
N GLY A 186 3.78 7.02 28.10
CA GLY A 186 2.52 6.40 27.71
C GLY A 186 2.64 5.49 26.48
N THR A 187 1.49 5.03 25.97
CA THR A 187 1.42 4.04 24.89
C THR A 187 1.01 4.67 23.56
N VAL A 188 1.71 4.28 22.50
CA VAL A 188 1.40 4.64 21.12
C VAL A 188 1.12 3.36 20.35
N TYR A 189 0.03 3.35 19.60
CA TYR A 189 -0.37 2.21 18.79
C TYR A 189 -0.07 2.48 17.32
N VAL A 190 0.50 1.49 16.64
CA VAL A 190 0.92 1.65 15.24
C VAL A 190 0.44 0.47 14.41
N PHE A 191 -0.33 0.75 13.35
CA PHE A 191 -0.70 -0.24 12.36
C PHE A 191 0.26 -0.13 11.17
N SER A 192 1.05 -1.17 10.92
CA SER A 192 2.16 -1.13 9.97
C SER A 192 2.24 -2.40 9.13
N ASP A 193 2.61 -2.26 7.85
CA ASP A 193 2.81 -3.36 6.93
C ASP A 193 4.31 -3.49 6.58
N PRO A 194 4.97 -4.64 6.82
CA PRO A 194 6.42 -4.77 6.67
C PRO A 194 6.92 -4.69 5.22
N SER A 195 6.03 -4.82 4.22
CA SER A 195 6.38 -4.65 2.81
C SER A 195 5.95 -3.30 2.24
N CYS A 196 5.30 -2.44 3.03
CA CYS A 196 4.94 -1.08 2.63
C CYS A 196 6.20 -0.17 2.67
N PRO A 197 6.56 0.49 1.55
CA PRO A 197 7.72 1.39 1.52
C PRO A 197 7.65 2.51 2.57
N HIS A 198 6.48 3.15 2.74
CA HIS A 198 6.31 4.20 3.74
C HIS A 198 6.42 3.71 5.18
N CYS A 199 6.06 2.45 5.45
CA CYS A 199 6.27 1.84 6.75
C CYS A 199 7.76 1.62 7.01
N ARG A 200 8.51 1.12 6.01
CA ARG A 200 9.96 0.94 6.11
C ARG A 200 10.69 2.27 6.33
N ASP A 201 10.27 3.32 5.63
CA ASP A 201 10.80 4.67 5.81
C ASP A 201 10.47 5.25 7.20
N PHE A 202 9.39 4.80 7.82
CA PHE A 202 8.96 5.24 9.16
C PHE A 202 9.67 4.51 10.30
N GLU A 203 10.20 3.30 10.10
CA GLU A 203 10.85 2.53 11.18
C GLU A 203 11.96 3.29 11.95
N PRO A 204 12.85 4.09 11.32
CA PRO A 204 13.83 4.89 12.07
C PRO A 204 13.19 5.94 12.98
N GLU A 205 12.05 6.51 12.57
CA GLU A 205 11.29 7.46 13.38
C GLU A 205 10.53 6.75 14.51
N LEU A 206 10.03 5.54 14.24
CA LEU A 206 9.42 4.67 15.26
C LEU A 206 10.45 4.27 16.33
N GLU A 207 11.70 3.99 15.96
CA GLU A 207 12.77 3.68 16.90
C GLU A 207 13.14 4.88 17.79
N LYS A 208 13.08 6.11 17.25
CA LYS A 208 13.25 7.33 18.06
C LYS A 208 12.10 7.50 19.06
N LEU A 209 10.86 7.26 18.65
CA LEU A 209 9.69 7.30 19.55
C LEU A 209 9.77 6.22 20.64
N ALA A 210 10.28 5.04 20.29
CA ALA A 210 10.44 3.91 21.19
C ALA A 210 11.37 4.19 22.39
N ALA A 211 12.22 5.23 22.32
CA ALA A 211 13.05 5.67 23.44
C ALA A 211 12.23 6.22 24.62
N ASP A 212 11.07 6.82 24.34
CA ASP A 212 10.25 7.54 25.32
C ASP A 212 8.88 6.89 25.57
N TYR A 213 8.33 6.23 24.54
CA TYR A 213 6.97 5.71 24.54
C TYR A 213 6.96 4.18 24.50
N THR A 214 5.91 3.59 25.07
CA THR A 214 5.56 2.19 24.87
C THR A 214 4.93 2.03 23.49
N ILE A 215 5.61 1.39 22.55
CA ILE A 215 5.09 1.14 21.21
C ILE A 215 4.40 -0.22 21.15
N GLN A 216 3.11 -0.22 20.83
CA GLN A 216 2.30 -1.42 20.57
C GLN A 216 1.95 -1.47 19.08
N LEU A 217 2.63 -2.34 18.35
CA LEU A 217 2.51 -2.46 16.90
C LEU A 217 1.51 -3.56 16.52
N PHE A 218 0.54 -3.23 15.68
CA PHE A 218 -0.38 -4.15 15.03
C PHE A 218 0.09 -4.39 13.59
N PRO A 219 0.76 -5.52 13.32
CA PRO A 219 1.23 -5.82 11.97
C PRO A 219 0.04 -6.19 11.07
N VAL A 220 0.00 -5.59 9.88
CA VAL A 220 -1.02 -5.83 8.85
C VAL A 220 -0.36 -6.23 7.52
N SER A 221 -1.17 -6.74 6.59
CA SER A 221 -0.77 -7.13 5.22
C SER A 221 -1.56 -6.41 4.12
N VAL A 222 -2.16 -5.26 4.44
CA VAL A 222 -3.03 -4.51 3.53
C VAL A 222 -2.34 -3.91 2.30
N ILE A 223 -1.01 -3.78 2.31
CA ILE A 223 -0.20 -3.29 1.17
C ILE A 223 0.62 -4.43 0.56
N GLY A 224 1.36 -5.18 1.38
CA GLY A 224 2.25 -6.24 0.93
C GLY A 224 1.57 -7.55 0.57
N GLY A 225 0.30 -7.73 0.97
CA GLY A 225 -0.47 -8.93 0.68
C GLY A 225 0.27 -10.20 1.14
N PRO A 226 0.41 -11.23 0.28
CA PRO A 226 1.05 -12.51 0.64
C PRO A 226 2.48 -12.39 1.17
N ASP A 227 3.26 -11.42 0.68
CA ASP A 227 4.65 -11.25 1.10
C ASP A 227 4.72 -10.80 2.58
N SER A 228 3.82 -9.89 2.98
CA SER A 228 3.70 -9.47 4.37
C SER A 228 3.01 -10.52 5.22
N SER A 229 1.87 -11.06 4.77
CA SER A 229 1.04 -11.94 5.60
C SER A 229 1.78 -13.21 6.03
N SER A 230 2.59 -13.80 5.15
CA SER A 230 3.38 -15.00 5.48
C SER A 230 4.40 -14.74 6.59
N SER A 231 5.18 -13.65 6.49
CA SER A 231 6.20 -13.30 7.49
C SER A 231 5.59 -12.83 8.82
N VAL A 232 4.48 -12.10 8.77
CA VAL A 232 3.75 -11.63 9.95
C VAL A 232 3.11 -12.80 10.67
N ALA A 233 2.50 -13.75 9.94
CA ALA A 233 1.92 -14.95 10.54
C ALA A 233 2.97 -15.78 11.28
N GLN A 234 4.15 -15.98 10.69
CA GLN A 234 5.26 -16.66 11.36
C GLN A 234 5.72 -15.93 12.64
N MET A 235 5.87 -14.60 12.55
CA MET A 235 6.20 -13.78 13.72
C MET A 235 5.14 -13.89 14.82
N LEU A 236 3.85 -13.75 14.49
CA LEU A 236 2.77 -13.81 15.48
C LEU A 236 2.60 -15.22 16.06
N CYS A 237 3.01 -16.25 15.33
CA CYS A 237 3.09 -17.61 15.83
C CYS A 237 4.21 -17.81 16.87
N ALA A 238 5.31 -17.06 16.76
CA ALA A 238 6.39 -17.12 17.73
C ALA A 238 5.97 -16.64 19.12
N LYS A 239 6.79 -16.98 20.12
CA LYS A 239 6.59 -16.54 21.50
C LYS A 239 6.58 -15.01 21.59
N PRO A 240 5.73 -14.40 22.43
CA PRO A 240 5.59 -12.95 22.52
C PRO A 240 6.92 -12.18 22.67
N GLU A 241 7.85 -12.72 23.47
CA GLU A 241 9.17 -12.13 23.72
C GLU A 241 10.07 -12.06 22.47
N ASP A 242 9.89 -12.94 21.48
CA ASP A 242 10.71 -12.98 20.27
C ASP A 242 10.16 -12.07 19.15
N ARG A 243 8.90 -11.67 19.25
CA ARG A 243 8.18 -10.99 18.15
C ARG A 243 8.81 -9.65 17.77
N ALA A 244 9.30 -8.87 18.73
CA ALA A 244 9.94 -7.59 18.44
C ALA A 244 11.23 -7.76 17.63
N MET A 245 12.02 -8.80 17.91
CA MET A 245 13.21 -9.13 17.14
C MET A 245 12.87 -9.57 15.71
N TYR A 246 11.82 -10.39 15.56
CA TYR A 246 11.32 -10.81 14.25
C TYR A 246 10.73 -9.63 13.46
N TRP A 247 10.01 -8.70 14.09
CA TRP A 247 9.53 -7.48 13.44
C TRP A 247 10.67 -6.70 12.77
N LYS A 248 11.75 -6.45 13.52
CA LYS A 248 12.94 -5.75 13.01
C LYS A 248 13.60 -6.45 11.80
N LYS A 249 13.44 -7.77 11.66
CA LYS A 249 13.92 -8.54 10.50
C LYS A 249 12.97 -8.42 9.31
N ILE A 250 11.68 -8.71 9.51
CA ILE A 250 10.72 -8.75 8.40
C ILE A 250 10.53 -7.38 7.74
N VAL A 251 10.60 -6.28 8.52
CA VAL A 251 10.48 -4.93 7.95
C VAL A 251 11.68 -4.53 7.10
N LYS A 252 12.86 -5.13 7.34
CA LYS A 252 14.04 -5.00 6.48
C LYS A 252 13.98 -5.88 5.24
N GLY A 253 12.97 -6.75 5.14
CA GLY A 253 12.83 -7.76 4.09
C GLY A 253 13.60 -9.05 4.36
N ASP A 254 14.13 -9.22 5.59
CA ASP A 254 14.82 -10.45 5.97
C ASP A 254 13.81 -11.57 6.19
N ARG A 255 14.26 -12.80 5.93
CA ARG A 255 13.50 -13.99 6.32
C ARG A 255 13.61 -14.22 7.82
N VAL A 256 12.52 -14.65 8.41
CA VAL A 256 12.48 -15.12 9.80
C VAL A 256 12.45 -16.63 9.82
N ASP A 257 13.15 -17.20 10.80
CA ASP A 257 13.07 -18.62 11.12
C ASP A 257 12.16 -18.74 12.34
N ALA A 258 10.86 -18.76 12.08
CA ALA A 258 9.81 -18.87 13.07
C ALA A 258 8.76 -19.89 12.58
N PRO A 259 8.14 -20.66 13.48
CA PRO A 259 7.15 -21.65 13.08
C PRO A 259 5.93 -21.00 12.42
N THR A 260 5.30 -21.71 11.50
CA THR A 260 3.98 -21.36 10.98
C THR A 260 2.91 -22.05 11.82
N CYS A 261 1.87 -21.33 12.24
CA CYS A 261 0.70 -21.93 12.88
C CYS A 261 -0.61 -21.22 12.49
N PRO A 262 -1.76 -21.91 12.56
CA PRO A 262 -3.06 -21.35 12.22
C PRO A 262 -3.42 -20.09 13.02
N GLU A 263 -2.95 -19.99 14.26
CA GLU A 263 -3.19 -18.83 15.13
C GLU A 263 -2.50 -17.57 14.60
N GLY A 264 -1.30 -17.69 14.04
CA GLY A 264 -0.57 -16.57 13.43
C GLY A 264 -1.26 -16.08 12.16
N GLU A 265 -1.73 -17.01 11.32
CA GLU A 265 -2.52 -16.71 10.11
C GLU A 265 -3.85 -16.03 10.45
N ALA A 266 -4.56 -16.54 11.46
CA ALA A 266 -5.80 -15.94 11.95
C ALA A 266 -5.56 -14.55 12.56
N ALA A 267 -4.45 -14.35 13.27
CA ALA A 267 -4.12 -13.08 13.89
C ALA A 267 -3.83 -11.98 12.86
N VAL A 268 -3.05 -12.27 11.81
CA VAL A 268 -2.82 -11.28 10.73
C VAL A 268 -4.11 -10.99 9.96
N ALA A 269 -4.93 -12.00 9.68
CA ALA A 269 -6.22 -11.80 9.03
C ALA A 269 -7.18 -10.94 9.87
N ALA A 270 -7.18 -11.13 11.20
CA ALA A 270 -7.95 -10.32 12.14
C ALA A 270 -7.44 -8.86 12.19
N ASN A 271 -6.12 -8.66 12.19
CA ASN A 271 -5.52 -7.33 12.11
C ASN A 271 -5.93 -6.59 10.82
N ASP A 272 -5.90 -7.28 9.68
CA ASP A 272 -6.35 -6.75 8.40
C ASP A 272 -7.85 -6.43 8.40
N GLN A 273 -8.67 -7.25 9.06
CA GLN A 273 -10.10 -7.02 9.18
C GLN A 273 -10.39 -5.79 10.05
N ILE A 274 -9.74 -5.65 11.21
CA ILE A 274 -9.96 -4.51 12.09
C ILE A 274 -9.45 -3.22 11.46
N PHE A 275 -8.30 -3.26 10.76
CA PHE A 275 -7.77 -2.13 10.00
C PHE A 275 -8.82 -1.57 9.02
N ARG A 276 -9.46 -2.45 8.24
CA ARG A 276 -10.53 -2.07 7.30
C ARG A 276 -11.79 -1.58 8.02
N LYS A 277 -12.20 -2.24 9.11
CA LYS A 277 -13.40 -1.85 9.87
C LYS A 277 -13.27 -0.49 10.56
N LEU A 278 -12.06 -0.10 10.96
CA LEU A 278 -11.76 1.20 11.55
C LEU A 278 -11.54 2.30 10.49
N ASN A 279 -11.75 2.00 9.20
CA ASN A 279 -11.56 2.92 8.08
C ASN A 279 -10.18 3.61 8.07
N PHE A 280 -9.14 2.90 8.51
CA PHE A 280 -7.77 3.41 8.38
C PHE A 280 -7.41 3.53 6.91
N LEU A 281 -6.90 4.69 6.52
CA LEU A 281 -6.70 5.05 5.11
C LEU A 281 -5.45 4.39 4.50
N GLY A 282 -4.46 4.06 5.33
CA GLY A 282 -3.19 3.50 4.86
C GLY A 282 -2.23 3.17 6.00
N THR A 283 -1.07 2.67 5.64
CA THR A 283 0.00 2.36 6.59
C THR A 283 1.24 3.24 6.32
N PRO A 284 1.96 3.69 7.36
CA PRO A 284 1.65 3.48 8.78
C PRO A 284 0.45 4.33 9.23
N THR A 285 -0.35 3.80 10.15
CA THR A 285 -1.36 4.58 10.91
C THR A 285 -0.93 4.63 12.37
N VAL A 286 -0.84 5.83 12.95
CA VAL A 286 -0.44 6.05 14.34
C VAL A 286 -1.65 6.52 15.14
N VAL A 287 -1.86 5.90 16.30
CA VAL A 287 -3.02 6.13 17.18
C VAL A 287 -2.56 6.36 18.62
N ASN A 288 -3.13 7.35 19.29
CA ASN A 288 -2.85 7.61 20.71
C ASN A 288 -3.67 6.71 21.66
N ALA A 289 -3.47 6.87 22.97
CA ALA A 289 -4.19 6.11 24.00
C ALA A 289 -5.71 6.39 24.07
N HIS A 290 -6.16 7.48 23.44
CA HIS A 290 -7.56 7.88 23.38
C HIS A 290 -8.27 7.34 22.13
N GLY A 291 -7.54 6.65 21.23
CA GLY A 291 -8.07 6.11 19.98
C GLY A 291 -8.08 7.12 18.84
N GLU A 292 -7.47 8.29 19.02
CA GLU A 292 -7.36 9.30 17.97
C GLU A 292 -6.21 8.97 17.03
N GLN A 293 -6.42 9.14 15.74
CA GLN A 293 -5.39 8.97 14.71
C GLN A 293 -4.64 10.28 14.49
N THR A 294 -3.37 10.19 14.10
CA THR A 294 -2.62 11.36 13.64
C THR A 294 -3.34 12.04 12.46
N PRO A 295 -3.41 13.39 12.41
CA PRO A 295 -3.93 14.10 11.25
C PRO A 295 -3.15 13.76 9.97
N LEU A 296 -3.82 13.71 8.81
CA LEU A 296 -3.17 13.39 7.53
C LEU A 296 -2.09 14.40 7.09
N THR A 297 -2.17 15.62 7.60
CA THR A 297 -1.20 16.69 7.35
C THR A 297 0.02 16.59 8.25
N LEU A 298 -0.02 15.74 9.29
CA LEU A 298 1.08 15.56 10.22
C LEU A 298 2.17 14.69 9.57
N PRO A 299 3.42 15.17 9.46
CA PRO A 299 4.49 14.36 8.90
C PRO A 299 4.85 13.20 9.84
N ASN A 300 5.09 12.01 9.28
CA ASN A 300 5.49 10.79 10.00
C ASN A 300 6.94 10.89 10.53
N THR A 301 7.19 11.87 11.37
CA THR A 301 8.46 12.09 12.08
C THR A 301 8.23 11.96 13.57
N SER A 302 9.19 11.40 14.28
CA SER A 302 9.18 11.25 15.74
C SER A 302 8.84 12.57 16.43
N ARG A 303 9.50 13.67 16.03
CA ARG A 303 9.26 15.01 16.57
C ARG A 303 7.80 15.45 16.44
N ALA A 304 7.21 15.36 15.23
CA ALA A 304 5.85 15.83 15.01
C ALA A 304 4.83 14.95 15.76
N ILE A 305 5.05 13.63 15.76
CA ILE A 305 4.19 12.68 16.48
C ILE A 305 4.27 12.91 17.99
N SER A 306 5.46 13.08 18.57
CA SER A 306 5.61 13.39 20.00
C SER A 306 4.90 14.69 20.38
N GLN A 307 5.03 15.75 19.57
CA GLN A 307 4.33 17.01 19.82
C GLN A 307 2.81 16.85 19.81
N TRP A 308 2.27 16.08 18.85
CA TRP A 308 0.85 15.78 18.80
C TRP A 308 0.39 14.93 20.01
N LEU A 309 1.17 13.92 20.40
CA LEU A 309 0.88 13.10 21.58
C LEU A 309 0.82 13.94 22.86
N ASP A 310 1.75 14.88 23.02
CA ASP A 310 1.79 15.75 24.20
C ASP A 310 0.62 16.75 24.22
N GLN A 311 0.16 17.22 23.07
CA GLN A 311 -1.04 18.06 22.96
C GLN A 311 -2.32 17.31 23.32
N THR A 312 -2.43 16.04 22.90
CA THR A 312 -3.64 15.23 23.16
C THR A 312 -3.76 14.78 24.62
N LYS A 313 -2.64 14.64 25.35
CA LYS A 313 -2.67 14.36 26.79
C LYS A 313 -3.17 15.52 27.64
N ALA A 314 -3.06 16.75 27.14
CA ALA A 314 -3.45 17.96 27.87
C ALA A 314 -4.96 18.25 27.78
N GLN A 315 -5.72 17.44 27.04
CA GLN A 315 -7.16 17.54 26.81
C GLN A 315 -7.91 16.52 27.66
#